data_AF-G1QAP2-F1
#
_entry.id   AF-G1QAP2-F1
#
_cell.length_a   1.000
_cell.length_b   1.000
_cell.length_c   1.000
_cell.angle_alpha   90.00
_cell.angle_beta   90.00
_cell.angle_gamma   90.00
#
_symmetry.space_group_name_H-M   'P 1'
#
loop_
_entity.id
_entity.type
_entity.pdbx_description
1 polymer ?
#
loop_
_entity_poly.entity_id
_entity_poly.type
_entity_poly.pdbx_seq_one_letter_code
_entity_poly.pdbx_strand_id
1 'polypeptide(L)'
;GQIDMLQAEVTALKTLVITSTPASPNRELHPQLLSPTKAGPRKGHLRHKSTSSALCPIACPAAGHILTPDKEGKEVDTTLFAEFRAWRESPTLDKNSPFLGRVYREDVGPCLDFTVQELSALVRAAVEDNTLTIEPVASHTPPTVKAPAAEYGSTNGFRAPIDITCALSGLARACRHRIRLGDSESHYYISPSSRARITAVCNFFTYIRYIQQGLVRQDAEPMFWEITRLRKEMSLAKLGFFPQEA
;
A
#
# COMPACT_ATOMS: atom_id res chain seq x y z
N GLY A 1 12.74 -45.85 14.22
CA GLY A 1 13.40 -45.20 15.37
C GLY A 1 12.71 -43.90 15.69
N GLN A 2 12.89 -43.37 16.90
CA GLN A 2 12.28 -42.11 17.36
C GLN A 2 12.59 -40.92 16.42
N ILE A 3 13.71 -41.01 15.71
CA ILE A 3 14.19 -40.07 14.69
C ILE A 3 13.32 -40.11 13.42
N ASP A 4 12.88 -41.29 12.98
CA ASP A 4 12.07 -41.42 11.75
C ASP A 4 10.66 -40.84 11.94
N MET A 5 10.13 -40.94 13.16
CA MET A 5 8.82 -40.40 13.54
C MET A 5 8.85 -38.87 13.58
N LEU A 6 9.90 -38.28 14.18
CA LEU A 6 10.11 -36.83 14.19
C LEU A 6 10.36 -36.29 12.78
N GLN A 7 11.06 -37.04 11.93
CA GLN A 7 11.28 -36.67 10.53
C GLN A 7 9.97 -36.66 9.73
N ALA A 8 9.07 -37.60 10.01
CA ALA A 8 7.75 -37.67 9.40
C ALA A 8 6.85 -36.49 9.84
N GLU A 9 6.86 -36.13 11.13
CA GLU A 9 6.13 -34.97 11.65
C GLU A 9 6.62 -33.65 11.07
N VAL A 10 7.94 -33.45 11.00
CA VAL A 10 8.55 -32.24 10.39
C VAL A 10 8.22 -32.14 8.90
N THR A 11 8.15 -33.28 8.21
CA THR A 11 7.79 -33.32 6.79
C THR A 11 6.32 -32.96 6.60
N ALA A 12 5.42 -33.49 7.42
CA ALA A 12 4.00 -33.16 7.39
C ALA A 12 3.74 -31.68 7.71
N LEU A 13 4.43 -31.10 8.70
CA LEU A 13 4.33 -29.67 9.03
C LEU A 13 4.80 -28.78 7.89
N LYS A 14 5.89 -29.15 7.20
CA LYS A 14 6.39 -28.39 6.03
C LYS A 14 5.41 -28.42 4.87
N THR A 15 4.75 -29.56 4.62
CA THR A 15 3.73 -29.66 3.56
C THR A 15 2.49 -28.82 3.87
N LEU A 16 2.10 -28.71 5.14
CA LEU A 16 0.91 -27.95 5.57
C LEU A 16 1.11 -26.42 5.51
N VAL A 17 2.34 -25.96 5.71
CA VAL A 17 2.74 -24.54 5.53
C VAL A 17 2.76 -24.14 4.05
N ILE A 18 2.97 -25.09 3.12
CA ILE A 18 3.02 -24.81 1.69
C ILE A 18 1.61 -24.72 1.06
N THR A 19 0.59 -25.34 1.66
CA THR A 19 -0.75 -25.46 1.07
C THR A 19 -1.80 -24.50 1.64
N SER A 20 -1.46 -23.71 2.67
CA SER A 20 -2.37 -22.70 3.24
C SER A 20 -2.19 -21.33 2.57
N THR A 21 -2.93 -21.15 1.47
CA THR A 21 -3.31 -19.93 0.72
C THR A 21 -2.43 -19.40 -0.43
N PRO A 22 -3.08 -18.88 -1.50
CA PRO A 22 -2.55 -18.88 -2.86
C PRO A 22 -2.15 -17.47 -3.32
N ALA A 23 -0.87 -17.24 -3.55
CA ALA A 23 -0.36 -16.27 -4.49
C ALA A 23 1.11 -16.63 -4.76
N SER A 24 1.49 -16.67 -6.03
CA SER A 24 2.81 -17.04 -6.56
C SER A 24 3.99 -16.65 -5.63
N PRO A 25 4.82 -17.63 -5.17
CA PRO A 25 5.97 -17.32 -4.33
C PRO A 25 7.03 -16.58 -5.15
N ASN A 26 7.60 -15.53 -4.56
CA ASN A 26 8.67 -14.75 -5.16
C ASN A 26 9.93 -15.61 -5.33
N ARG A 27 10.29 -15.96 -6.57
CA ARG A 27 11.38 -16.91 -6.87
C ARG A 27 12.77 -16.38 -6.46
N GLU A 28 12.92 -15.07 -6.28
CA GLU A 28 14.20 -14.43 -5.92
C GLU A 28 14.57 -14.60 -4.44
N LEU A 29 13.61 -14.96 -3.57
CA LEU A 29 13.81 -15.08 -2.13
C LEU A 29 13.96 -16.54 -1.65
N HIS A 30 13.84 -17.52 -2.57
CA HIS A 30 13.91 -18.94 -2.24
C HIS A 30 14.87 -19.70 -3.17
N PRO A 31 16.18 -19.71 -2.85
CA PRO A 31 17.20 -20.44 -3.63
C PRO A 31 16.91 -21.94 -3.80
N GLN A 32 16.09 -22.52 -2.92
CA GLN A 32 15.72 -23.93 -2.94
C GLN A 32 14.68 -24.30 -4.02
N LEU A 33 14.10 -23.31 -4.72
CA LEU A 33 13.14 -23.51 -5.83
C LEU A 33 13.77 -23.34 -7.22
N LEU A 34 15.10 -23.17 -7.30
CA LEU A 34 15.85 -23.16 -8.55
C LEU A 34 16.25 -24.61 -8.89
N SER A 35 15.60 -25.22 -9.88
CA SER A 35 15.94 -26.56 -10.34
C SER A 35 17.33 -26.57 -11.03
N PRO A 36 18.19 -27.58 -10.77
CA PRO A 36 19.49 -27.67 -11.42
C PRO A 36 19.33 -28.28 -12.81
N THR A 37 19.27 -27.44 -13.85
CA THR A 37 19.23 -27.95 -15.23
C THR A 37 20.65 -28.12 -15.77
N LYS A 38 20.93 -29.36 -16.15
CA LYS A 38 22.18 -29.93 -16.65
C LYS A 38 22.69 -29.25 -17.94
N ALA A 39 24.00 -29.35 -18.11
CA ALA A 39 24.84 -28.85 -19.20
C ALA A 39 24.50 -29.37 -20.62
N GLY A 40 24.87 -28.58 -21.64
CA GLY A 40 25.02 -28.97 -23.05
C GLY A 40 25.42 -27.79 -23.96
N PRO A 41 26.16 -27.98 -25.09
CA PRO A 41 27.45 -27.29 -25.24
C PRO A 41 27.65 -26.32 -26.44
N ARG A 42 28.63 -25.42 -26.24
CA ARG A 42 29.71 -24.93 -27.14
C ARG A 42 29.45 -24.02 -28.36
N LYS A 43 30.33 -22.99 -28.37
CA LYS A 43 31.13 -22.41 -29.48
C LYS A 43 30.55 -21.21 -30.24
N GLY A 44 31.25 -20.08 -30.16
CA GLY A 44 31.09 -18.95 -31.08
C GLY A 44 32.06 -17.82 -30.77
N HIS A 45 32.98 -17.57 -31.70
CA HIS A 45 34.12 -16.66 -31.62
C HIS A 45 33.72 -15.17 -31.75
N LEU A 46 34.47 -14.31 -31.04
CA LEU A 46 35.10 -13.05 -31.51
C LEU A 46 34.28 -12.10 -32.42
N ARG A 47 34.01 -10.87 -31.94
CA ARG A 47 34.70 -9.63 -32.40
C ARG A 47 34.06 -8.37 -31.81
N HIS A 48 34.94 -7.50 -31.31
CA HIS A 48 34.70 -6.09 -31.06
C HIS A 48 34.45 -5.36 -32.40
N LYS A 49 33.52 -4.39 -32.46
CA LYS A 49 33.64 -3.22 -33.34
C LYS A 49 32.64 -2.11 -32.98
N SER A 50 33.22 -0.93 -32.87
CA SER A 50 32.64 0.38 -32.61
C SER A 50 31.97 0.99 -33.85
N THR A 51 31.29 2.12 -33.60
CA THR A 51 31.08 3.27 -34.50
C THR A 51 30.03 3.10 -35.60
N SER A 52 28.94 3.86 -35.51
CA SER A 52 28.75 5.04 -36.35
C SER A 52 27.30 5.52 -36.29
N SER A 53 27.13 6.72 -35.74
CA SER A 53 25.97 7.58 -35.94
C SER A 53 25.90 8.01 -37.40
N ALA A 54 24.86 7.57 -38.11
CA ALA A 54 24.44 8.16 -39.38
C ALA A 54 22.94 8.45 -39.32
N LEU A 55 22.61 9.74 -39.41
CA LEU A 55 21.27 10.26 -39.60
C LEU A 55 20.76 9.87 -41.00
N CYS A 56 19.53 9.37 -41.08
CA CYS A 56 18.69 9.49 -42.28
C CYS A 56 17.21 9.60 -41.88
N PRO A 57 16.37 10.30 -42.66
CA PRO A 57 15.06 10.79 -42.23
C PRO A 57 13.86 10.01 -42.81
N ILE A 58 12.73 10.10 -42.09
CA ILE A 58 11.31 9.87 -42.47
C ILE A 58 10.91 8.46 -42.92
N ALA A 59 10.15 7.77 -42.06
CA ALA A 59 8.83 7.18 -42.36
C ALA A 59 8.27 6.49 -41.09
N CYS A 60 7.05 6.85 -40.66
CA CYS A 60 6.33 6.08 -39.63
C CYS A 60 5.81 4.77 -40.24
N PRO A 61 5.68 3.70 -39.43
CA PRO A 61 4.31 3.30 -39.10
C PRO A 61 4.12 2.91 -37.63
N ALA A 62 2.88 3.07 -37.17
CA ALA A 62 2.39 2.68 -35.86
C ALA A 62 2.77 1.22 -35.52
N ALA A 63 3.58 1.05 -34.49
CA ALA A 63 3.83 -0.23 -33.83
C ALA A 63 3.62 -0.01 -32.34
N GLY A 64 2.78 -0.86 -31.74
CA GLY A 64 2.34 -0.73 -30.36
C GLY A 64 3.49 -0.48 -29.39
N HIS A 65 3.40 0.63 -28.66
CA HIS A 65 4.13 0.79 -27.43
C HIS A 65 3.64 -0.30 -26.46
N ILE A 66 4.32 -1.44 -26.47
CA ILE A 66 4.47 -2.23 -25.27
C ILE A 66 5.15 -1.27 -24.31
N LEU A 67 4.36 -0.69 -23.40
CA LEU A 67 4.89 0.00 -22.23
C LEU A 67 5.75 -1.04 -21.51
N THR A 68 7.06 -0.93 -21.67
CA THR A 68 8.00 -1.65 -20.81
C THR A 68 7.59 -1.34 -19.38
N PRO A 69 7.46 -2.33 -18.47
CA PRO A 69 7.20 -2.03 -17.07
C PRO A 69 8.27 -1.05 -16.63
N ASP A 70 7.82 0.13 -16.18
CA ASP A 70 8.68 1.23 -15.78
C ASP A 70 9.72 0.70 -14.80
N LYS A 71 10.97 0.55 -15.27
CA LYS A 71 12.07 0.11 -14.41
C LYS A 71 12.53 1.33 -13.63
N GLU A 72 11.77 1.64 -12.58
CA GLU A 72 12.06 2.74 -11.67
C GLU A 72 13.40 2.48 -10.97
N GLY A 73 14.41 3.29 -11.29
CA GLY A 73 15.66 3.32 -10.54
C GLY A 73 15.43 3.83 -9.11
N LYS A 74 16.15 3.28 -8.14
CA LYS A 74 16.04 3.68 -6.73
C LYS A 74 17.43 3.95 -6.16
N GLU A 75 17.58 5.09 -5.51
CA GLU A 75 18.81 5.52 -4.82
C GLU A 75 18.43 6.07 -3.44
N VAL A 76 19.27 5.78 -2.44
CA VAL A 76 19.03 6.25 -1.06
C VAL A 76 19.36 7.73 -0.97
N ASP A 77 18.38 8.54 -0.56
CA ASP A 77 18.65 9.91 -0.13
C ASP A 77 19.42 9.90 1.20
N THR A 78 20.64 10.40 1.18
CA THR A 78 21.55 10.35 2.33
C THR A 78 21.10 11.23 3.51
N THR A 79 20.33 12.29 3.23
CA THR A 79 19.81 13.20 4.27
C THR A 79 18.66 12.54 5.03
N LEU A 80 17.68 12.01 4.30
CA LEU A 80 16.55 11.29 4.88
C LEU A 80 17.01 10.01 5.57
N PHE A 81 18.01 9.32 5.02
CA PHE A 81 18.56 8.12 5.65
C PHE A 81 19.31 8.43 6.95
N ALA A 82 20.07 9.53 7.01
CA ALA A 82 20.71 9.97 8.24
C ALA A 82 19.67 10.35 9.32
N GLU A 83 18.62 11.08 8.95
CA GLU A 83 17.50 11.44 9.82
C GLU A 83 16.78 10.19 10.37
N PHE A 84 16.48 9.22 9.51
CA PHE A 84 15.90 7.94 9.91
C PHE A 84 16.81 7.15 10.86
N ARG A 85 18.12 7.06 10.56
CA ARG A 85 19.08 6.36 11.43
C ARG A 85 19.12 6.97 12.82
N ALA A 86 19.18 8.30 12.92
CA ALA A 86 19.16 9.00 14.21
C ALA A 86 17.84 8.74 14.97
N TRP A 87 16.69 8.76 14.30
CA TRP A 87 15.41 8.41 14.92
C TRP A 87 15.37 6.95 15.40
N ARG A 88 15.96 6.01 14.64
CA ARG A 88 15.97 4.58 14.97
C ARG A 88 16.75 4.26 16.24
N GLU A 89 17.74 5.07 16.62
CA GLU A 89 18.50 4.88 17.86
C GLU A 89 17.62 5.03 19.11
N SER A 90 16.60 5.89 19.04
CA SER A 90 15.59 6.07 20.10
C SER A 90 14.21 6.31 19.47
N PRO A 91 13.55 5.25 18.95
CA PRO A 91 12.30 5.39 18.23
C PRO A 91 11.20 6.01 19.10
N THR A 92 10.47 6.97 18.52
CA THR A 92 9.39 7.68 19.21
C THR A 92 8.22 7.93 18.25
N LEU A 93 7.02 8.04 18.81
CA LEU A 93 5.80 8.50 18.13
C LEU A 93 5.56 10.01 18.26
N ASP A 94 6.47 10.74 18.91
CA ASP A 94 6.38 12.20 19.03
C ASP A 94 6.46 12.87 17.65
N LYS A 95 5.35 13.51 17.27
CA LYS A 95 5.22 14.26 16.02
C LYS A 95 6.10 15.51 15.94
N ASN A 96 6.69 15.95 17.04
CA ASN A 96 7.66 17.05 17.06
C ASN A 96 9.11 16.58 16.82
N SER A 97 9.36 15.26 16.80
CA SER A 97 10.69 14.74 16.45
C SER A 97 11.05 15.10 14.99
N PRO A 98 12.35 15.27 14.63
CA PRO A 98 12.74 15.68 13.29
C PRO A 98 12.19 14.75 12.18
N PHE A 99 12.32 13.44 12.39
CA PHE A 99 11.86 12.43 11.44
C PHE A 99 10.34 12.44 11.27
N LEU A 100 9.56 12.28 12.35
CA LEU A 100 8.10 12.25 12.22
C LEU A 100 7.55 13.62 11.85
N GLY A 101 8.07 14.71 12.39
CA GLY A 101 7.62 16.07 12.06
C GLY A 101 7.71 16.36 10.56
N ARG A 102 8.75 15.88 9.89
CA ARG A 102 8.84 15.92 8.42
C ARG A 102 7.71 15.12 7.76
N VAL A 103 7.55 13.86 8.12
CA VAL A 103 6.51 12.98 7.53
C VAL A 103 5.11 13.53 7.79
N TYR A 104 4.87 14.16 8.94
CA TYR A 104 3.61 14.82 9.25
C TYR A 104 3.32 15.99 8.32
N ARG A 105 4.30 16.87 8.13
CA ARG A 105 4.17 18.05 7.27
C ARG A 105 4.02 17.69 5.80
N GLU A 106 4.78 16.70 5.33
CA GLU A 106 4.86 16.37 3.90
C GLU A 106 3.78 15.36 3.48
N ASP A 107 3.40 14.42 4.37
CA ASP A 107 2.59 13.25 3.99
C ASP A 107 1.33 13.09 4.86
N VAL A 108 1.45 12.84 6.17
CA VAL A 108 0.28 12.50 7.02
C VAL A 108 -0.74 13.64 7.08
N GLY A 109 -0.28 14.87 7.30
CA GLY A 109 -1.13 16.06 7.34
C GLY A 109 -1.97 16.21 6.07
N PRO A 110 -1.32 16.33 4.90
CA PRO A 110 -2.01 16.37 3.61
C PRO A 110 -2.86 15.12 3.31
N CYS A 111 -2.45 13.92 3.73
CA CYS A 111 -3.26 12.71 3.54
C CYS A 111 -4.55 12.72 4.36
N LEU A 112 -4.57 13.33 5.53
CA LEU A 112 -5.75 13.33 6.40
C LEU A 112 -6.52 14.67 6.38
N ASP A 113 -6.13 15.63 5.55
CA ASP A 113 -6.86 16.88 5.36
C ASP A 113 -8.06 16.70 4.41
N PHE A 114 -9.27 16.65 4.98
CA PHE A 114 -10.51 16.41 4.24
C PHE A 114 -11.43 17.62 4.29
N THR A 115 -12.37 17.72 3.33
CA THR A 115 -13.34 18.82 3.25
C THR A 115 -14.08 19.05 4.58
N VAL A 116 -14.51 17.97 5.24
CA VAL A 116 -15.14 18.03 6.57
C VAL A 116 -14.06 18.04 7.66
N GLN A 117 -13.65 19.25 8.05
CA GLN A 117 -12.49 19.49 8.93
C GLN A 117 -12.63 18.89 10.34
N GLU A 118 -13.83 18.92 10.93
CA GLU A 118 -14.08 18.33 12.25
C GLU A 118 -13.84 16.81 12.22
N LEU A 119 -14.40 16.13 11.22
CA LEU A 119 -14.21 14.69 11.06
C LEU A 119 -12.76 14.35 10.66
N SER A 120 -12.09 15.21 9.88
CA SER A 120 -10.65 15.09 9.59
C SER A 120 -9.82 15.09 10.88
N ALA A 121 -10.10 15.99 11.82
CA ALA A 121 -9.41 16.04 13.11
C ALA A 121 -9.63 14.78 13.94
N LEU A 122 -10.88 14.28 13.99
CA LEU A 122 -11.21 13.03 14.67
C LEU A 122 -10.54 11.80 14.05
N VAL A 123 -10.51 11.72 12.71
CA VAL A 123 -9.80 10.65 11.99
C VAL A 123 -8.31 10.69 12.32
N ARG A 124 -7.69 11.87 12.33
CA ARG A 124 -6.27 12.02 12.68
C ARG A 124 -5.97 11.50 14.08
N ALA A 125 -6.77 11.93 15.07
CA ALA A 125 -6.62 11.45 16.45
C ALA A 125 -6.79 9.92 16.54
N ALA A 126 -7.82 9.36 15.92
CA ALA A 126 -8.07 7.91 15.95
C ALA A 126 -6.96 7.10 15.27
N VAL A 127 -6.32 7.64 14.22
CA VAL A 127 -5.15 7.01 13.58
C VAL A 127 -3.92 7.07 14.50
N GLU A 128 -3.66 8.21 15.15
CA GLU A 128 -2.58 8.42 16.12
C GLU A 128 -2.73 7.48 17.33
N ASP A 129 -3.96 7.31 17.83
CA ASP A 129 -4.30 6.47 18.99
C ASP A 129 -4.49 4.99 18.62
N ASN A 130 -4.46 4.64 17.33
CA ASN A 130 -4.69 3.29 16.84
C ASN A 130 -6.10 2.73 17.18
N THR A 131 -7.12 3.58 17.12
CA THR A 131 -8.51 3.26 17.47
C THR A 131 -9.47 3.37 16.29
N LEU A 132 -8.96 3.60 15.07
CA LEU A 132 -9.74 3.61 13.84
C LEU A 132 -9.92 2.20 13.27
N THR A 133 -11.15 1.82 12.92
CA THR A 133 -11.43 0.61 12.13
C THR A 133 -12.05 0.95 10.78
N ILE A 134 -11.76 0.12 9.77
CA ILE A 134 -12.34 0.22 8.42
C ILE A 134 -13.05 -1.10 8.13
N GLU A 135 -14.34 -1.02 7.80
CA GLU A 135 -15.18 -2.19 7.54
C GLU A 135 -15.76 -2.13 6.12
N PRO A 136 -15.81 -3.25 5.39
CA PRO A 136 -16.56 -3.34 4.15
C PRO A 136 -18.06 -3.32 4.43
N VAL A 137 -18.82 -2.73 3.52
CA VAL A 137 -20.28 -2.68 3.57
C VAL A 137 -20.82 -3.72 2.59
N ALA A 138 -21.65 -4.64 3.07
CA ALA A 138 -22.29 -5.64 2.22
C ALA A 138 -23.18 -4.95 1.16
N SER A 139 -23.13 -5.43 -0.08
CA SER A 139 -23.87 -4.91 -1.24
C SER A 139 -25.40 -5.03 -1.15
N HIS A 140 -25.94 -5.53 -0.03
CA HIS A 140 -27.35 -5.85 0.16
C HIS A 140 -27.87 -5.38 1.51
N THR A 141 -27.78 -4.10 1.83
CA THR A 141 -28.69 -3.50 2.84
C THR A 141 -28.84 -2.01 2.58
N PRO A 142 -30.04 -1.49 2.28
CA PRO A 142 -30.26 -0.06 2.28
C PRO A 142 -30.02 0.49 3.70
N PRO A 143 -29.39 1.67 3.84
CA PRO A 143 -29.15 2.26 5.15
C PRO A 143 -30.49 2.56 5.83
N THR A 144 -30.68 2.05 7.05
CA THR A 144 -31.87 2.29 7.90
C THR A 144 -31.80 3.64 8.63
N VAL A 145 -30.87 4.53 8.24
CA VAL A 145 -30.67 5.83 8.90
C VAL A 145 -31.54 6.87 8.20
N LYS A 146 -32.47 7.45 8.96
CA LYS A 146 -33.27 8.62 8.57
C LYS A 146 -32.35 9.82 8.31
N ALA A 147 -31.94 10.03 7.06
CA ALA A 147 -31.49 11.33 6.58
C ALA A 147 -32.72 12.14 6.12
N PRO A 148 -32.74 13.48 6.27
CA PRO A 148 -33.88 14.28 5.83
C PRO A 148 -33.98 14.17 4.30
N ALA A 149 -35.17 13.84 3.83
CA ALA A 149 -35.48 13.70 2.42
C ALA A 149 -35.24 15.05 1.71
N ALA A 150 -34.23 15.10 0.84
CA ALA A 150 -34.18 16.05 -0.26
C ALA A 150 -34.71 15.31 -1.50
N GLU A 151 -35.88 15.73 -1.95
CA GLU A 151 -36.60 15.20 -3.10
C GLU A 151 -35.80 15.41 -4.40
N TYR A 152 -35.53 14.33 -5.12
CA TYR A 152 -35.43 14.42 -6.58
C TYR A 152 -35.84 13.09 -7.26
N GLY A 153 -36.93 13.17 -8.02
CA GLY A 153 -37.24 12.46 -9.27
C GLY A 153 -36.86 10.98 -9.45
N SER A 154 -37.88 10.13 -9.47
CA SER A 154 -37.88 8.74 -9.96
C SER A 154 -37.64 8.64 -11.48
N THR A 155 -36.91 7.60 -11.95
CA THR A 155 -37.41 6.58 -12.92
C THR A 155 -36.35 5.51 -13.27
N ASN A 156 -36.81 4.25 -13.36
CA ASN A 156 -36.31 3.11 -14.15
C ASN A 156 -35.14 2.22 -13.63
N GLY A 157 -35.52 1.07 -13.06
CA GLY A 157 -35.26 -0.27 -13.64
C GLY A 157 -33.85 -0.86 -13.65
N PHE A 158 -32.80 -0.10 -13.36
CA PHE A 158 -31.45 -0.62 -13.13
C PHE A 158 -31.06 -0.16 -11.73
N ARG A 159 -30.82 -1.09 -10.78
CA ARG A 159 -30.28 -0.72 -9.46
C ARG A 159 -28.84 -0.25 -9.70
N ALA A 160 -28.69 1.01 -10.09
CA ALA A 160 -27.42 1.71 -10.04
C ALA A 160 -26.89 1.58 -8.61
N PRO A 161 -25.57 1.44 -8.41
CA PRO A 161 -25.00 1.49 -7.08
C PRO A 161 -25.54 2.73 -6.38
N ILE A 162 -26.11 2.57 -5.18
CA ILE A 162 -26.56 3.73 -4.39
C ILE A 162 -25.29 4.56 -4.15
N ASP A 163 -25.19 5.70 -4.83
CA ASP A 163 -24.12 6.65 -4.58
C ASP A 163 -24.36 7.23 -3.18
N ILE A 164 -23.48 6.88 -2.25
CA ILE A 164 -23.52 7.36 -0.88
C ILE A 164 -22.56 8.54 -0.80
N THR A 165 -23.00 9.62 -0.17
CA THR A 165 -22.14 10.76 0.11
C THR A 165 -21.00 10.34 1.05
N CYS A 166 -19.76 10.52 0.59
CA CYS A 166 -18.59 10.30 1.43
C CYS A 166 -18.58 11.30 2.59
N ALA A 167 -18.58 10.81 3.82
CA ALA A 167 -18.63 11.64 5.03
C ALA A 167 -17.43 12.59 5.19
N LEU A 168 -16.29 12.26 4.57
CA LEU A 168 -15.06 13.06 4.67
C LEU A 168 -14.96 14.13 3.59
N SER A 169 -15.29 13.78 2.34
CA SER A 169 -15.14 14.69 1.20
C SER A 169 -16.41 15.44 0.82
N GLY A 170 -17.58 14.95 1.26
CA GLY A 170 -18.89 15.48 0.85
C GLY A 170 -19.31 15.09 -0.58
N LEU A 171 -18.51 14.28 -1.29
CA LEU A 171 -18.79 13.90 -2.67
C LEU A 171 -19.63 12.61 -2.75
N ALA A 172 -20.63 12.59 -3.63
CA ALA A 172 -21.39 11.39 -3.96
C ALA A 172 -20.50 10.40 -4.73
N ARG A 173 -20.32 9.20 -4.16
CA ARG A 173 -19.48 8.11 -4.73
C ARG A 173 -20.05 6.75 -4.29
N ALA A 174 -19.66 5.68 -4.97
CA ALA A 174 -19.89 4.32 -4.49
C ALA A 174 -19.01 4.03 -3.25
N CYS A 175 -19.52 4.37 -2.06
CA CYS A 175 -18.84 4.12 -0.78
C CYS A 175 -19.12 2.69 -0.29
N ARG A 176 -18.21 1.77 -0.59
CA ARG A 176 -18.28 0.36 -0.17
C ARG A 176 -17.66 0.07 1.19
N HIS A 177 -17.14 1.10 1.85
CA HIS A 177 -16.49 0.99 3.15
C HIS A 177 -17.03 2.05 4.10
N ARG A 178 -16.98 1.74 5.39
CA ARG A 178 -17.28 2.66 6.48
C ARG A 178 -16.17 2.62 7.52
N ILE A 179 -16.00 3.72 8.23
CA ILE A 179 -15.06 3.83 9.35
C ILE A 179 -15.79 3.98 10.66
N ARG A 180 -15.16 3.48 11.72
CA ARG A 180 -15.52 3.72 13.11
C ARG A 180 -14.32 4.31 13.84
N LEU A 181 -14.56 5.29 14.69
CA LEU A 181 -13.53 6.04 15.40
C LEU A 181 -13.65 5.78 16.90
N GLY A 182 -12.64 5.18 17.52
CA GLY A 182 -12.72 4.80 18.93
C GLY A 182 -13.79 3.74 19.18
N ASP A 183 -14.41 3.85 20.36
CA ASP A 183 -15.52 3.01 20.78
C ASP A 183 -16.89 3.61 20.40
N SER A 184 -16.92 4.56 19.46
CA SER A 184 -18.18 5.16 18.99
C SER A 184 -19.01 4.16 18.19
N GLU A 185 -20.32 4.11 18.44
CA GLU A 185 -21.27 3.34 17.61
C GLU A 185 -21.53 4.01 16.24
N SER A 186 -21.03 5.24 16.05
CA SER A 186 -21.24 5.98 14.81
C SER A 186 -20.34 5.46 13.69
N HIS A 187 -20.95 5.24 12.53
CA HIS A 187 -20.26 4.79 11.33
C HIS A 187 -20.30 5.86 10.24
N TYR A 188 -19.17 6.04 9.55
CA TYR A 188 -19.04 7.05 8.50
C TYR A 188 -18.68 6.38 7.18
N TYR A 189 -19.53 6.50 6.17
CA TYR A 189 -19.25 5.97 4.84
C TYR A 189 -18.15 6.78 4.16
N ILE A 190 -17.19 6.09 3.54
CA ILE A 190 -16.04 6.73 2.91
C ILE A 190 -15.84 6.27 1.47
N SER A 191 -15.41 7.21 0.63
CA SER A 191 -15.08 6.93 -0.77
C SER A 191 -13.80 6.07 -0.87
N PRO A 192 -13.58 5.37 -2.00
CA PRO A 192 -12.33 4.65 -2.24
C PRO A 192 -11.07 5.52 -2.11
N SER A 193 -11.14 6.77 -2.56
CA SER A 193 -10.03 7.74 -2.43
C SER A 193 -9.74 8.08 -0.96
N SER A 194 -10.80 8.38 -0.18
CA SER A 194 -10.66 8.65 1.26
C SER A 194 -10.12 7.44 2.01
N ARG A 195 -10.59 6.24 1.67
CA ARG A 195 -10.09 4.97 2.21
C ARG A 195 -8.60 4.81 1.95
N ALA A 196 -8.17 4.97 0.70
CA ALA A 196 -6.76 4.83 0.34
C ALA A 196 -5.85 5.79 1.12
N ARG A 197 -6.29 7.04 1.29
CA ARG A 197 -5.58 8.05 2.09
C ARG A 197 -5.44 7.62 3.55
N ILE A 198 -6.53 7.17 4.18
CA ILE A 198 -6.50 6.69 5.58
C ILE A 198 -5.62 5.45 5.71
N THR A 199 -5.82 4.45 4.84
CA THR A 199 -5.06 3.19 4.89
C THR A 199 -3.56 3.42 4.71
N ALA A 200 -3.14 4.29 3.78
CA ALA A 200 -1.72 4.60 3.59
C ALA A 200 -1.08 5.16 4.88
N VAL A 201 -1.79 6.04 5.58
CA VAL A 201 -1.33 6.59 6.86
C VAL A 201 -1.34 5.54 7.96
N CYS A 202 -2.40 4.71 8.05
CA CYS A 202 -2.44 3.61 9.02
C CYS A 202 -1.31 2.61 8.82
N ASN A 203 -1.00 2.25 7.58
CA ASN A 203 0.12 1.36 7.25
C ASN A 203 1.46 1.95 7.70
N PHE A 204 1.66 3.25 7.47
CA PHE A 204 2.84 3.97 7.97
C PHE A 204 2.95 3.88 9.50
N PHE A 205 1.93 4.28 10.25
CA PHE A 205 1.98 4.23 11.72
C PHE A 205 2.10 2.81 12.26
N THR A 206 1.48 1.83 11.62
CA THR A 206 1.62 0.42 12.00
C THR A 206 3.09 0.00 11.93
N TYR A 207 3.78 0.34 10.84
CA TYR A 207 5.20 0.02 10.70
C TYR A 207 6.07 0.79 11.70
N ILE A 208 5.82 2.08 11.91
CA ILE A 208 6.54 2.88 12.91
C ILE A 208 6.37 2.30 14.32
N ARG A 209 5.15 1.88 14.71
CA ARG A 209 4.90 1.21 16.00
C ARG A 209 5.65 -0.10 16.12
N TYR A 210 5.71 -0.91 15.05
CA TYR A 210 6.48 -2.15 15.06
C TYR A 210 7.98 -1.91 15.26
N ILE A 211 8.53 -0.84 14.65
CA ILE A 211 9.92 -0.45 14.90
C ILE A 211 10.11 -0.03 16.36
N GLN A 212 9.23 0.84 16.87
CA GLN A 212 9.30 1.34 18.24
C GLN A 212 9.21 0.22 19.29
N GLN A 213 8.39 -0.79 19.03
CA GLN A 213 8.22 -1.97 19.90
C GLN A 213 9.35 -3.00 19.75
N GLY A 214 10.31 -2.78 18.85
CA GLY A 214 11.41 -3.72 18.60
C GLY A 214 10.99 -5.00 17.84
N LEU A 215 9.84 -4.99 17.16
CA LEU A 215 9.33 -6.14 16.40
C LEU A 215 10.05 -6.30 15.04
N VAL A 216 10.67 -5.24 14.52
CA VAL A 216 11.41 -5.26 13.25
C VAL A 216 12.90 -5.48 13.52
N ARG A 217 13.44 -6.63 13.12
CA ARG A 217 14.84 -7.06 13.37
C ARG A 217 15.77 -6.96 12.15
N GLN A 218 15.51 -6.03 11.24
CA GLN A 218 16.28 -5.85 10.01
C GLN A 218 17.37 -4.78 10.16
N ASP A 219 18.29 -4.69 9.19
CA ASP A 219 19.25 -3.60 9.09
C ASP A 219 18.57 -2.27 8.70
N ALA A 220 19.28 -1.15 8.88
CA ALA A 220 18.72 0.18 8.69
C ALA A 220 18.21 0.42 7.26
N GLU A 221 18.94 -0.04 6.25
CA GLU A 221 18.61 0.25 4.85
C GLU A 221 17.31 -0.43 4.38
N PRO A 222 17.07 -1.74 4.61
CA PRO A 222 15.77 -2.36 4.31
C PRO A 222 14.60 -1.66 5.01
N MET A 223 14.77 -1.28 6.29
CA MET A 223 13.73 -0.57 7.05
C MET A 223 13.44 0.82 6.44
N PHE A 224 14.49 1.52 6.01
CA PHE A 224 14.37 2.81 5.35
C PHE A 224 13.65 2.70 4.01
N TRP A 225 13.94 1.66 3.22
CA TRP A 225 13.24 1.41 1.97
C TRP A 225 11.75 1.12 2.17
N GLU A 226 11.39 0.41 3.25
CA GLU A 226 9.99 0.17 3.60
C GLU A 226 9.29 1.47 4.03
N ILE A 227 9.94 2.32 4.83
CA ILE A 227 9.43 3.66 5.17
C ILE A 227 9.26 4.50 3.90
N THR A 228 10.24 4.49 2.99
CA THR A 228 10.18 5.23 1.73
C THR A 228 9.02 4.75 0.86
N ARG A 229 8.79 3.43 0.81
CA ARG A 229 7.64 2.83 0.12
C ARG A 229 6.31 3.31 0.72
N LEU A 230 6.17 3.31 2.05
CA LEU A 230 4.97 3.78 2.75
C LEU A 230 4.73 5.28 2.54
N ARG A 231 5.80 6.09 2.55
CA ARG A 231 5.72 7.53 2.22
C ARG A 231 5.33 7.76 0.76
N LYS A 232 5.81 6.93 -0.17
CA LYS A 232 5.37 6.96 -1.58
C LYS A 232 3.88 6.67 -1.70
N GLU A 233 3.35 5.68 -0.97
CA GLU A 233 1.90 5.40 -0.95
C GLU A 233 1.08 6.58 -0.45
N MET A 234 1.50 7.22 0.66
CA MET A 234 0.86 8.45 1.15
C MET A 234 0.94 9.59 0.12
N SER A 235 2.12 9.76 -0.49
CA SER A 235 2.34 10.80 -1.51
C SER A 235 1.47 10.62 -2.76
N LEU A 236 1.21 9.38 -3.17
CA LEU A 236 0.27 9.09 -4.25
C LEU A 236 -1.18 9.33 -3.80
N ALA A 237 -1.54 8.85 -2.61
CA ALA A 237 -2.90 8.94 -2.10
C ALA A 237 -3.36 10.39 -1.87
N LYS A 238 -2.49 11.28 -1.35
CA LYS A 238 -2.81 12.71 -1.16
C LYS A 238 -3.09 13.43 -2.48
N LEU A 239 -2.50 12.97 -3.57
CA LEU A 239 -2.72 13.49 -4.93
C LEU A 239 -3.93 12.82 -5.63
N GLY A 240 -4.62 11.91 -4.96
CA GLY A 240 -5.81 11.24 -5.49
C GLY A 240 -5.52 9.97 -6.30
N PHE A 241 -4.27 9.49 -6.35
CA PHE A 241 -3.94 8.21 -6.97
C PHE A 241 -4.15 7.08 -5.96
N PHE A 242 -5.01 6.12 -6.31
CA PHE A 242 -5.26 4.93 -5.50
C PHE A 242 -5.53 3.72 -6.41
N PRO A 243 -5.22 2.49 -5.95
CA PRO A 243 -5.53 1.29 -6.72
C PRO A 243 -7.03 1.17 -6.95
N GLN A 244 -7.44 0.84 -8.18
CA GLN A 244 -8.82 0.48 -8.45
C GLN A 244 -9.11 -0.87 -7.80
N GLU A 245 -10.23 -0.98 -7.07
CA GLU A 245 -10.70 -2.27 -6.55
C GLU A 245 -11.05 -3.16 -7.76
N ALA A 246 -10.39 -4.32 -7.86
CA ALA A 246 -10.64 -5.33 -8.89
C ALA A 246 -11.99 -6.03 -8.70
#